data_AF-A0A1G1FCJ3-F1
#
_entry.id   AF-A0A1G1FCJ3-F1
#
_cell.length_a   1.000
_cell.length_b   1.000
_cell.length_c   1.000
_cell.angle_alpha   90.00
_cell.angle_beta   90.00
_cell.angle_gamma   90.00
#
_symmetry.space_group_name_H-M   'P 1'
#
loop_
_entity.id
_entity.type
_entity.pdbx_description
1 polymer ?
#
loop_
_entity_poly.entity_id
_entity_poly.type
_entity_poly.pdbx_seq_one_letter_code
_entity_poly.pdbx_strand_id
1 'polypeptide(L)'
;MKKTWGFIVFVAAVVLFLYLISGKRAVYVPGDAVHAGITADAVCRTCHAPGMKSPLKDTHPPKDQCLTCHKFKKVWKAEKAK
;
A
#
# COMPACT_ATOMS: atom_id res chain seq x y z
N MET A 1 -26.29 -25.81 -16.25
CA MET A 1 -24.93 -26.13 -15.75
C MET A 1 -23.79 -25.66 -16.67
N LYS A 2 -23.87 -25.83 -18.02
CA LYS A 2 -22.76 -25.46 -18.94
C LYS A 2 -22.44 -23.95 -19.01
N LYS A 3 -23.45 -23.08 -18.91
CA LYS A 3 -23.27 -21.61 -18.92
C LYS A 3 -22.53 -21.10 -17.67
N THR A 4 -22.70 -21.78 -16.53
CA THR A 4 -22.02 -21.46 -15.27
C THR A 4 -20.52 -21.74 -15.35
N TRP A 5 -20.13 -22.77 -16.10
CA TRP A 5 -18.72 -23.11 -16.32
C TRP A 5 -17.96 -22.02 -17.08
N GLY A 6 -18.58 -21.45 -18.13
CA GLY A 6 -17.98 -20.34 -18.87
C GLY A 6 -17.77 -19.10 -18.01
N PHE A 7 -18.73 -18.79 -17.14
CA PHE A 7 -18.60 -17.68 -16.18
C PHE A 7 -17.47 -17.93 -15.17
N ILE A 8 -17.36 -19.14 -14.63
CA ILE A 8 -16.28 -19.51 -13.69
C ILE A 8 -14.90 -19.37 -14.35
N VAL A 9 -14.74 -19.87 -15.58
CA VAL A 9 -13.47 -19.76 -16.33
C VAL A 9 -13.13 -18.30 -16.60
N PHE A 10 -14.11 -17.48 -16.97
CA PHE A 10 -13.90 -16.05 -17.18
C PHE A 10 -13.45 -15.33 -15.91
N VAL A 11 -14.13 -15.57 -14.78
CA VAL A 11 -13.76 -14.97 -13.49
C VAL A 11 -12.35 -15.42 -13.08
N ALA A 12 -12.02 -16.70 -13.21
CA ALA A 12 -10.69 -17.22 -12.91
C ALA A 12 -9.61 -16.58 -13.79
N ALA A 13 -9.88 -16.38 -15.08
CA ALA A 13 -8.97 -15.70 -15.99
C ALA A 13 -8.74 -14.24 -15.59
N VAL A 14 -9.78 -13.50 -15.22
CA VAL A 14 -9.67 -12.11 -14.74
C VAL A 14 -8.86 -12.04 -13.45
N VAL A 15 -9.13 -12.90 -12.48
CA VAL A 15 -8.39 -12.92 -11.20
C VAL A 15 -6.91 -13.26 -11.43
N LEU A 16 -6.61 -14.26 -12.26
CA LEU A 16 -5.25 -14.62 -12.61
C LEU A 16 -4.52 -13.47 -13.30
N PHE A 17 -5.17 -12.81 -14.25
CA PHE A 17 -4.62 -11.66 -14.96
C PHE A 17 -4.30 -10.49 -14.00
N LEU A 18 -5.24 -10.14 -13.12
CA LEU A 18 -5.02 -9.13 -12.09
C LEU A 18 -3.89 -9.52 -11.13
N TYR A 19 -3.80 -10.81 -10.76
CA TYR A 19 -2.72 -11.32 -9.91
C TYR A 19 -1.35 -11.15 -10.57
N LEU A 20 -1.23 -11.45 -11.86
CA LEU A 20 0.02 -11.29 -12.62
C LEU A 20 0.44 -9.82 -12.77
N ILE A 21 -0.52 -8.89 -12.82
CA ILE A 21 -0.27 -7.45 -12.94
C ILE A 21 -0.11 -6.76 -11.59
N SER A 22 -0.49 -7.42 -10.49
CA SER A 22 -0.35 -6.92 -9.11
C SER A 22 1.12 -6.80 -8.73
N GLY A 23 1.75 -5.74 -9.22
CA GLY A 23 3.16 -5.45 -9.16
C GLY A 23 3.64 -5.01 -7.78
N LYS A 24 4.93 -4.61 -7.75
CA LYS A 24 5.81 -4.40 -6.60
C LYS A 24 5.13 -3.90 -5.32
N ARG A 25 5.50 -4.53 -4.20
CA ARG A 25 5.05 -4.13 -2.86
C ARG A 25 5.60 -2.75 -2.50
N ALA A 26 4.74 -1.89 -1.99
CA ALA A 26 5.14 -0.62 -1.38
C ALA A 26 6.02 -0.88 -0.14
N VAL A 27 6.90 0.07 0.15
CA VAL A 27 7.77 0.02 1.33
C VAL A 27 6.98 0.35 2.60
N TYR A 28 7.43 -0.17 3.73
CA TYR A 28 6.84 0.16 5.03
C TYR A 28 7.25 1.56 5.48
N VAL A 29 6.36 2.23 6.21
CA VAL A 29 6.68 3.47 6.92
C VAL A 29 7.64 3.15 8.07
N PRO A 30 8.73 3.92 8.24
CA PRO A 30 9.66 3.74 9.36
C PRO A 30 8.94 3.85 10.72
N GLY A 31 9.40 3.06 11.68
CA GLY A 31 8.91 3.12 13.07
C GLY A 31 9.78 4.03 13.93
N ASP A 32 10.08 5.23 13.45
CA ASP A 32 10.92 6.21 14.16
C ASP A 32 10.06 7.33 14.79
N ALA A 33 10.71 8.22 15.54
CA ALA A 33 10.02 9.31 16.25
C ALA A 33 9.33 10.32 15.32
N VAL A 34 9.81 10.49 14.07
CA VAL A 34 9.23 11.47 13.14
C VAL A 34 8.03 10.90 12.39
N HIS A 35 7.89 9.58 12.31
CA HIS A 35 6.73 8.89 11.75
C HIS A 35 5.75 8.38 12.82
N ALA A 36 6.12 8.49 14.10
CA ALA A 36 5.28 8.05 15.21
C ALA A 36 3.96 8.84 15.25
N GLY A 37 2.83 8.12 15.31
CA GLY A 37 1.50 8.72 15.46
C GLY A 37 0.93 9.40 14.21
N ILE A 38 1.59 9.32 13.06
CA ILE A 38 1.02 9.83 11.80
C ILE A 38 -0.13 8.93 11.35
N THR A 39 -1.32 9.51 11.19
CA THR A 39 -2.52 8.81 10.72
C THR A 39 -3.17 9.47 9.51
N ALA A 40 -2.69 10.64 9.09
CA ALA A 40 -3.27 11.43 8.01
C ALA A 40 -2.29 11.58 6.83
N ASP A 41 -2.73 11.22 5.63
CA ASP A 41 -1.94 11.29 4.40
C ASP A 41 -1.41 12.71 4.11
N ALA A 42 -2.16 13.75 4.49
CA ALA A 42 -1.75 15.14 4.29
C ALA A 42 -0.42 15.49 4.99
N VAL A 43 -0.13 14.87 6.13
CA VAL A 43 1.10 15.10 6.90
C VAL A 43 2.31 14.51 6.17
N CYS A 44 2.15 13.41 5.42
CA CYS A 44 3.25 12.82 4.66
C CYS A 44 3.85 13.82 3.66
N ARG A 45 3.01 14.66 3.03
CA ARG A 45 3.42 15.61 2.00
C ARG A 45 4.23 16.80 2.53
N THR A 46 4.25 17.05 3.84
CA THR A 46 5.09 18.12 4.42
C THR A 46 6.59 17.85 4.24
N CYS A 47 6.97 16.57 4.07
CA CYS A 47 8.35 16.16 3.82
C CYS A 47 8.51 15.46 2.47
N HIS A 48 7.45 14.81 1.96
CA HIS A 48 7.52 13.97 0.77
C HIS A 48 7.01 14.62 -0.52
N ALA A 49 6.46 15.85 -0.50
CA ALA A 49 6.09 16.54 -1.74
C ALA A 49 7.32 16.91 -2.61
N PRO A 50 7.12 17.20 -3.91
CA PRO A 50 8.20 17.67 -4.78
C PRO A 50 8.94 18.88 -4.20
N GLY A 51 10.27 18.83 -4.18
CA GLY A 51 11.12 19.90 -3.64
C GLY A 51 11.21 19.96 -2.11
N MET A 52 10.54 19.07 -1.38
CA MET A 52 10.66 18.99 0.08
C MET A 52 11.87 18.16 0.50
N LYS A 53 12.03 17.97 1.81
CA LYS A 53 13.19 17.32 2.43
C LYS A 53 13.47 15.90 1.91
N SER A 54 12.44 15.13 1.55
CA SER A 54 12.58 13.74 1.10
C SER A 54 11.49 13.41 0.07
N PRO A 55 11.56 13.95 -1.16
CA PRO A 55 10.46 13.85 -2.12
C PRO A 55 10.21 12.40 -2.54
N LEU A 56 8.98 12.11 -2.95
CA LEU A 56 8.65 10.83 -3.58
C LEU A 56 9.48 10.64 -4.86
N LYS A 57 9.78 9.37 -5.19
CA LYS A 57 10.45 9.02 -6.44
C LYS A 57 9.55 9.34 -7.64
N ASP A 58 10.13 9.64 -8.79
CA ASP A 58 9.38 9.87 -10.04
C ASP A 58 8.54 8.66 -10.48
N THR A 59 8.89 7.46 -10.00
CA THR A 59 8.13 6.23 -10.26
C THR A 59 6.96 6.02 -9.29
N HIS A 60 6.70 6.96 -8.38
CA HIS A 60 5.58 6.84 -7.45
C HIS A 60 4.26 7.05 -8.20
N PRO A 61 3.26 6.17 -8.01
CA PRO A 61 1.94 6.36 -8.61
C PRO A 61 1.32 7.71 -8.18
N PRO A 62 0.50 8.36 -9.02
CA PRO A 62 -0.12 9.66 -8.70
C PRO A 62 -1.22 9.58 -7.61
N LYS A 63 -1.26 8.51 -6.82
CA LYS A 63 -2.23 8.34 -5.74
C LYS A 63 -1.75 9.06 -4.49
N ASP A 64 -2.61 9.91 -3.94
CA ASP A 64 -2.37 10.63 -2.68
C ASP A 64 -2.75 9.84 -1.42
N GLN A 65 -3.23 8.60 -1.57
CA GLN A 65 -3.62 7.72 -0.46
C GLN A 65 -2.41 6.95 0.10
N CYS A 66 -1.48 7.66 0.75
CA CYS A 66 -0.18 7.13 1.20
C CYS A 66 -0.34 5.84 2.01
N LEU A 67 -1.21 5.85 3.02
CA LEU A 67 -1.38 4.75 3.97
C LEU A 67 -2.14 3.54 3.41
N THR A 68 -2.69 3.62 2.19
CA THR A 68 -3.31 2.46 1.52
C THR A 68 -2.27 1.43 1.11
N CYS A 69 -1.12 1.92 0.62
CA CYS A 69 -0.02 1.07 0.17
C CYS A 69 1.11 1.01 1.20
N HIS A 70 1.44 2.14 1.84
CA HIS A 70 2.52 2.22 2.82
C HIS A 70 2.01 1.91 4.24
N LYS A 71 2.19 0.65 4.66
CA LYS A 71 1.82 0.22 6.00
C LYS A 71 2.91 0.58 7.00
N PHE A 72 2.53 0.86 8.25
CA PHE A 72 3.49 0.92 9.34
C PHE A 72 4.04 -0.48 9.62
N LYS A 73 5.35 -0.57 9.87
CA LYS A 73 5.94 -1.81 10.37
C LYS A 73 5.31 -2.08 11.73
N LYS A 74 4.46 -3.09 11.84
CA LYS A 74 3.95 -3.55 13.14
C LYS A 74 5.17 -3.90 13.99
N VAL A 75 5.47 -3.09 14.99
CA VAL A 75 6.38 -3.51 16.05
C VAL A 75 5.62 -4.61 16.78
N TRP A 76 6.02 -5.86 16.59
CA TRP A 76 5.36 -7.08 17.09
C TRP A 76 5.26 -7.17 18.64
N LYS A 77 5.47 -6.09 19.39
CA LYS A 77 5.40 -6.07 20.84
C LYS A 77 4.26 -5.19 21.36
N ALA A 78 3.01 -5.64 21.21
CA ALA A 78 1.88 -5.03 21.91
C ALA A 78 0.63 -5.93 22.11
N GLU A 79 0.73 -7.26 22.01
CA GLU A 79 -0.42 -8.16 22.26
C GLU A 79 -0.08 -9.39 23.14
N LYS A 80 1.01 -9.33 23.92
CA LYS A 80 1.29 -10.31 25.00
C LYS A 80 1.51 -9.62 26.34
N ALA A 81 0.62 -8.69 26.68
CA ALA A 81 0.54 -8.12 28.01
C ALA A 81 -0.92 -7.85 28.38
N LYS A 82 -1.70 -8.93 28.47
CA LYS A 82 -2.73 -9.09 29.50
C LYS A 82 -3.10 -10.55 29.64
#